data_AF-A0A1E5UX64-F1
#
_entry.id   AF-A0A1E5UX64-F1
#
_cell.length_a   1.000
_cell.length_b   1.000
_cell.length_c   1.000
_cell.angle_alpha   90.00
_cell.angle_beta   90.00
_cell.angle_gamma   90.00
#
_symmetry.space_group_name_H-M   'P 1'
#
loop_
_entity.id
_entity.type
_entity.pdbx_description
1 polymer ?
#
loop_
_entity_poly.entity_id
_entity_poly.type
_entity_poly.pdbx_seq_one_letter_code
_entity_poly.pdbx_strand_id
1 'polypeptide(L)'
;MLRRISAIDFLKAYQLFMAACCCKKVAFTFSNKTIFDAFAGRHCLNIVDYGLGYGFQWLGLLRGLAARQGGPPEVKITGIDLPQPGFRPAYQIEETGRRLSNCAHEFGMPFTFRGIAAKRETALLST
;
A
#
# COMPACT_ATOMS: atom_id res chain seq x y z
N MET A 1 -17.09 14.30 -21.82
CA MET A 1 -16.10 13.23 -21.51
C MET A 1 -15.33 13.63 -20.27
N LEU A 2 -15.39 12.86 -19.18
CA LEU A 2 -14.50 13.06 -18.04
C LEU A 2 -13.06 12.80 -18.49
N ARG A 3 -12.19 13.80 -18.36
CA ARG A 3 -10.77 13.68 -18.68
C ARG A 3 -10.17 12.59 -17.79
N ARG A 4 -9.59 11.55 -18.40
CA ARG A 4 -8.86 10.52 -17.65
C ARG A 4 -7.71 11.20 -16.92
N ILE A 5 -7.75 11.22 -15.58
CA ILE A 5 -6.67 11.75 -14.76
C ILE A 5 -5.47 10.83 -14.97
N SER A 6 -4.37 11.35 -15.51
CA SER A 6 -3.16 10.57 -15.69
C SER A 6 -2.51 10.26 -14.34
N ALA A 7 -1.70 9.20 -14.27
CA ALA A 7 -0.93 8.92 -13.06
C ALA A 7 -0.02 10.10 -12.67
N ILE A 8 0.54 10.81 -13.66
CA ILE A 8 1.38 11.99 -13.44
C ILE A 8 0.57 13.13 -12.80
N ASP A 9 -0.62 13.41 -13.31
CA ASP A 9 -1.49 14.45 -12.74
C ASP A 9 -1.86 14.11 -11.29
N PHE A 10 -2.21 12.85 -11.03
CA PHE A 10 -2.48 12.38 -9.67
C PHE A 10 -1.27 12.56 -8.76
N LEU A 11 -0.08 12.16 -9.21
CA LEU A 11 1.15 12.28 -8.42
C LEU A 11 1.49 13.74 -8.08
N LYS A 12 1.35 14.65 -9.06
CA LYS A 12 1.56 16.10 -8.83
C LYS A 12 0.57 16.66 -7.81
N ALA A 13 -0.72 16.34 -7.97
CA ALA A 13 -1.74 16.77 -7.02
C ALA A 13 -1.53 16.17 -5.63
N TYR A 14 -1.12 14.90 -5.56
CA TYR A 14 -0.82 14.20 -4.31
C TYR A 14 0.39 14.82 -3.59
N GLN A 15 1.46 15.12 -4.33
CA GLN A 15 2.64 15.82 -3.79
C GLN A 15 2.26 17.20 -3.22
N LEU A 16 1.51 17.99 -3.98
CA LEU A 16 1.02 19.30 -3.52
C LEU A 16 0.15 19.16 -2.26
N PHE A 17 -0.77 18.21 -2.25
CA PHE A 17 -1.62 17.94 -1.07
C PHE A 17 -0.79 17.56 0.14
N MET A 18 0.20 16.67 0.00
CA MET A 18 1.08 16.26 1.09
C MET A 18 1.98 17.40 1.58
N ALA A 19 2.32 18.37 0.72
CA ALA A 19 3.07 19.55 1.11
C ALA A 19 2.19 20.57 1.85
N ALA A 20 0.96 20.78 1.39
CA ALA A 20 0.04 21.78 1.94
C ALA A 20 -0.74 21.31 3.18
N CYS A 21 -1.00 20.00 3.31
CA CYS A 21 -1.84 19.44 4.35
C CYS A 21 -1.16 18.25 5.06
N CYS A 22 -1.18 18.26 6.39
CA CYS A 22 -0.58 17.21 7.21
C CYS A 22 -1.50 15.99 7.44
N CYS A 23 -2.81 16.07 7.13
CA CYS A 23 -3.78 15.05 7.54
C CYS A 23 -3.38 13.63 7.10
N LYS A 24 -2.95 13.45 5.84
CA LYS A 24 -2.49 12.12 5.36
C LYS A 24 -1.17 11.70 5.99
N LYS A 25 -0.23 12.62 6.17
CA LYS A 25 1.06 12.32 6.84
C LYS A 25 0.82 11.82 8.25
N VAL A 26 0.02 12.55 9.03
CA VAL A 26 -0.33 12.18 10.42
C VAL A 26 -1.07 10.85 10.45
N ALA A 27 -2.06 10.65 9.58
CA ALA A 27 -2.79 9.38 9.50
C ALA A 27 -1.86 8.20 9.20
N PHE A 28 -0.94 8.35 8.24
CA PHE A 28 0.02 7.29 7.91
C PHE A 28 1.00 7.02 9.04
N THR A 29 1.57 8.07 9.64
CA THR A 29 2.51 7.92 10.77
C THR A 29 1.84 7.22 11.95
N PHE A 30 0.63 7.65 12.31
CA PHE A 30 -0.12 7.07 13.40
C PHE A 30 -0.45 5.60 13.13
N SER A 31 -1.09 5.30 12.00
CA SER A 31 -1.46 3.92 11.64
C SER A 31 -0.24 3.00 11.54
N ASN A 32 0.84 3.44 10.89
CA ASN A 32 2.05 2.63 10.76
C ASN A 32 2.71 2.38 12.11
N LYS A 33 2.73 3.37 13.01
CA LYS A 33 3.26 3.18 14.37
C LYS A 33 2.40 2.20 15.16
N THR A 34 1.07 2.34 15.11
CA THR A 34 0.16 1.40 15.77
C THR A 34 0.35 -0.03 15.28
N ILE A 35 0.48 -0.23 13.96
CA ILE A 35 0.75 -1.56 13.37
C ILE A 35 2.10 -2.08 13.84
N PHE A 36 3.16 -1.25 13.79
CA PHE A 36 4.51 -1.63 14.21
C PHE A 36 4.54 -2.07 15.67
N ASP A 37 3.94 -1.29 16.55
CA ASP A 37 3.90 -1.56 17.99
C ASP A 37 3.07 -2.84 18.29
N ALA A 38 1.93 -3.01 17.63
CA ALA A 38 1.10 -4.23 17.77
C ALA A 38 1.78 -5.50 17.20
N PHE A 39 2.73 -5.32 16.28
CA PHE A 39 3.48 -6.40 15.65
C PHE A 39 4.76 -6.81 16.43
N ALA A 40 5.05 -6.15 17.57
CA ALA A 40 6.22 -6.46 18.37
C ALA A 40 6.34 -7.96 18.71
N GLY A 41 7.55 -8.52 18.54
CA GLY A 41 7.85 -9.92 18.82
C GLY A 41 7.32 -10.94 17.81
N ARG A 42 6.67 -10.51 16.71
CA ARG A 42 6.12 -11.41 15.67
C ARG A 42 7.03 -11.46 14.44
N HIS A 43 6.92 -12.52 13.64
CA HIS A 43 7.79 -12.73 12.47
C HIS A 43 7.07 -12.70 11.12
N CYS A 44 5.74 -12.83 11.08
CA CYS A 44 4.94 -12.81 9.85
C CYS A 44 3.79 -11.80 9.96
N LEU A 45 3.78 -10.76 9.12
CA LEU A 45 2.76 -9.71 9.10
C LEU A 45 1.86 -9.84 7.87
N ASN A 46 0.55 -9.93 8.07
CA ASN A 46 -0.44 -9.92 7.00
C ASN A 46 -1.28 -8.64 7.07
N ILE A 47 -1.21 -7.82 6.02
CA ILE A 47 -1.96 -6.55 5.90
C ILE A 47 -3.05 -6.72 4.86
N VAL A 48 -4.26 -6.25 5.18
CA VAL A 48 -5.36 -6.12 4.21
C VAL A 48 -5.73 -4.64 4.13
N ASP A 49 -5.59 -4.06 2.94
CA ASP A 49 -5.83 -2.64 2.70
C ASP A 49 -7.00 -2.41 1.74
N TYR A 50 -8.04 -1.75 2.24
CA TYR A 50 -9.20 -1.33 1.45
C TYR A 50 -9.01 0.10 0.96
N GLY A 51 -8.64 0.25 -0.31
CA GLY A 51 -8.32 1.53 -0.95
C GLY A 51 -6.83 1.79 -1.04
N LEU A 52 -6.08 0.77 -1.47
CA LEU A 52 -4.61 0.79 -1.55
C LEU A 52 -4.05 2.01 -2.30
N GLY A 53 -4.70 2.44 -3.37
CA GLY A 53 -4.22 3.49 -4.26
C GLY A 53 -2.83 3.18 -4.80
N TYR A 54 -1.89 4.09 -4.52
CA TYR A 54 -0.49 3.97 -4.93
C TYR A 54 0.42 3.32 -3.86
N GLY A 55 -0.14 2.85 -2.74
CA GLY A 55 0.61 2.12 -1.71
C GLY A 55 1.61 2.95 -0.89
N PHE A 56 1.54 4.29 -0.94
CA PHE A 56 2.52 5.16 -0.29
C PHE A 56 2.63 4.99 1.22
N GLN A 57 1.53 4.64 1.90
CA GLN A 57 1.55 4.34 3.32
C GLN A 57 2.51 3.18 3.64
N TRP A 58 2.44 2.11 2.84
CA TRP A 58 3.14 0.86 3.10
C TRP A 58 4.65 0.98 2.88
N LEU A 59 5.11 1.86 2.00
CA LEU A 59 6.54 2.14 1.84
C LEU A 59 7.20 2.58 3.15
N GLY A 60 6.54 3.45 3.91
CA GLY A 60 7.03 3.89 5.22
C GLY A 60 7.06 2.76 6.25
N LEU A 61 6.03 1.91 6.27
CA LEU A 61 5.96 0.78 7.19
C LEU A 61 7.03 -0.28 6.87
N LEU A 62 7.18 -0.66 5.59
CA LEU A 62 8.16 -1.64 5.14
C LEU A 62 9.59 -1.21 5.52
N ARG A 63 9.92 0.08 5.33
CA ARG A 63 11.21 0.63 5.75
C ARG A 63 11.43 0.53 7.26
N GLY A 64 10.40 0.83 8.06
CA GLY A 64 10.46 0.70 9.52
C GLY A 64 10.65 -0.75 9.97
N LEU A 65 9.89 -1.67 9.37
CA LEU A 65 9.98 -3.11 9.66
C LEU A 65 11.34 -3.71 9.26
N ALA A 66 11.95 -3.24 8.17
CA ALA A 66 13.29 -3.66 7.76
C ALA A 66 14.37 -3.25 8.76
N ALA A 67 14.22 -2.08 9.40
CA ALA A 67 15.16 -1.54 10.38
C ALA A 67 14.93 -2.06 11.82
N ARG A 68 13.95 -2.95 12.02
CA ARG A 68 13.58 -3.50 13.31
C ARG A 68 14.71 -4.36 13.91
N GLN A 69 14.86 -4.33 15.24
CA GLN A 69 15.72 -5.29 15.93
C GLN A 69 15.24 -6.74 15.71
N GLY A 70 16.16 -7.65 15.39
CA GLY A 70 15.83 -9.02 14.99
C GLY A 70 15.56 -9.19 13.48
N GLY A 71 15.73 -8.13 12.69
CA GLY A 71 15.71 -8.18 11.23
C GLY A 71 14.33 -8.06 10.58
N PRO A 72 14.29 -8.01 9.23
CA PRO A 72 13.05 -7.87 8.47
C PRO A 72 12.14 -9.09 8.67
N PRO A 73 10.84 -8.89 9.01
CA PRO A 73 9.86 -9.97 9.06
C PRO A 73 9.44 -10.41 7.66
N GLU A 74 8.72 -11.53 7.57
CA GLU A 74 7.92 -11.85 6.39
C GLU A 74 6.68 -10.95 6.34
N VAL A 75 6.38 -10.37 5.18
CA VAL A 75 5.24 -9.46 5.01
C VAL A 75 4.39 -9.87 3.81
N LYS A 76 3.09 -9.96 4.01
CA LYS A 76 2.09 -10.11 2.95
C LYS A 76 1.16 -8.91 2.95
N ILE A 77 0.94 -8.33 1.77
CA ILE A 77 -0.06 -7.27 1.59
C ILE A 77 -1.12 -7.74 0.60
N THR A 78 -2.37 -7.73 1.05
CA THR A 78 -3.55 -7.86 0.19
C THR A 78 -4.13 -6.47 -0.03
N GLY A 79 -3.98 -5.95 -1.24
CA GLY A 79 -4.59 -4.69 -1.64
C GLY A 79 -5.94 -4.92 -2.28
N ILE A 80 -6.94 -4.12 -1.90
CA ILE A 80 -8.25 -4.08 -2.52
C ILE A 80 -8.48 -2.66 -3.02
N ASP A 81 -8.74 -2.49 -4.31
CA ASP A 81 -9.04 -1.16 -4.86
C ASP A 81 -10.04 -1.24 -6.00
N LEU A 82 -10.63 -0.09 -6.33
CA LEU A 82 -11.62 0.01 -7.39
C LEU A 82 -11.02 -0.39 -8.74
N PRO A 83 -11.75 -1.18 -9.56
CA PRO A 83 -11.36 -1.47 -10.92
C PRO A 83 -11.12 -0.18 -11.73
N GLN A 84 -9.99 -0.13 -12.44
CA GLN A 84 -9.75 0.92 -13.43
C GLN A 84 -10.73 0.77 -14.61
N PRO A 85 -11.24 1.87 -15.19
CA PRO A 85 -12.04 1.80 -16.40
C PRO A 85 -11.19 1.32 -17.59
N GLY A 86 -11.81 0.54 -18.48
CA GLY A 86 -11.20 0.04 -19.71
C GLY A 86 -10.73 -1.41 -19.62
N PHE A 87 -9.84 -1.80 -20.55
CA PHE A 87 -9.50 -3.21 -20.81
C PHE A 87 -8.66 -3.89 -19.70
N ARG A 88 -8.03 -3.13 -18.80
CA ARG A 88 -7.20 -3.67 -17.72
C ARG A 88 -7.63 -3.13 -16.36
N PRO A 89 -8.72 -3.67 -15.77
CA PRO A 89 -9.26 -3.18 -14.51
C PRO A 89 -8.30 -3.31 -13.32
N ALA A 90 -7.42 -4.32 -13.34
CA ALA A 90 -6.44 -4.56 -12.27
C ALA A 90 -5.08 -3.87 -12.50
N TYR A 91 -4.87 -3.19 -13.63
CA TYR A 91 -3.55 -2.67 -14.01
C TYR A 91 -2.89 -1.82 -12.92
N GLN A 92 -3.66 -0.91 -12.31
CA GLN A 92 -3.14 -0.02 -11.29
C GLN A 92 -2.71 -0.77 -10.03
N ILE A 93 -3.49 -1.75 -9.58
CA ILE A 93 -3.21 -2.48 -8.34
C ILE A 93 -2.06 -3.45 -8.54
N GLU A 94 -1.94 -4.07 -9.72
CA GLU A 94 -0.80 -4.89 -10.13
C GLU A 94 0.49 -4.06 -10.15
N GLU A 95 0.44 -2.86 -10.73
CA GLU A 95 1.59 -1.97 -10.83
C GLU A 95 2.00 -1.41 -9.45
N THR A 96 1.05 -1.09 -8.57
CA THR A 96 1.34 -0.77 -7.16
C THR A 96 2.01 -1.95 -6.47
N GLY A 97 1.49 -3.17 -6.66
CA GLY A 97 2.06 -4.40 -6.14
C GLY A 97 3.51 -4.60 -6.55
N ARG A 98 3.81 -4.44 -7.85
CA ARG A 98 5.17 -4.54 -8.40
C ARG A 98 6.14 -3.56 -7.72
N ARG A 99 5.70 -2.31 -7.49
CA ARG A 99 6.53 -1.30 -6.80
C ARG A 99 6.79 -1.67 -5.34
N LEU A 100 5.77 -2.15 -4.62
CA LEU A 100 5.92 -2.61 -3.24
C LEU A 100 6.87 -3.82 -3.16
N SER A 101 6.72 -4.79 -4.05
CA SER A 101 7.62 -5.96 -4.12
C SER A 101 9.06 -5.56 -4.39
N ASN A 102 9.30 -4.63 -5.31
CA ASN A 102 10.64 -4.12 -5.60
C ASN A 102 11.27 -3.44 -4.37
N CYS A 103 10.51 -2.58 -3.68
CA CYS A 103 11.00 -1.93 -2.46
C CYS A 103 11.29 -2.94 -1.34
N ALA A 104 10.43 -3.95 -1.15
CA ALA A 104 10.67 -4.97 -0.14
C ALA A 104 11.91 -5.81 -0.47
N HIS A 105 12.14 -6.13 -1.74
CA HIS A 105 13.35 -6.80 -2.20
C HIS A 105 14.61 -5.96 -1.91
N GLU A 106 14.58 -4.65 -2.18
CA GLU A 106 15.68 -3.73 -1.84
C GLU A 106 15.99 -3.69 -0.33
N PHE A 107 14.98 -3.96 0.52
CA PHE A 107 15.14 -4.04 1.96
C PHE A 107 15.53 -5.44 2.47
N GLY A 108 15.73 -6.42 1.58
CA GLY A 108 16.00 -7.81 1.97
C GLY A 108 14.84 -8.48 2.70
N MET A 109 13.61 -8.01 2.46
CA MET A 109 12.41 -8.45 3.17
C MET A 109 11.65 -9.53 2.39
N PRO A 110 11.36 -10.70 2.97
CA PRO A 110 10.47 -11.68 2.36
C PRO A 110 9.07 -11.07 2.20
N PHE A 111 8.59 -10.98 0.95
CA PHE A 111 7.39 -10.21 0.64
C PHE A 111 6.48 -10.87 -0.40
N THR A 112 5.18 -10.88 -0.13
CA THR A 112 4.15 -11.35 -1.08
C THR A 112 3.04 -10.30 -1.23
N PHE A 113 2.61 -10.06 -2.47
CA PHE A 113 1.50 -9.16 -2.76
C PHE A 113 0.33 -9.88 -3.45
N ARG A 114 -0.91 -9.55 -3.04
CA ARG A 114 -2.14 -9.95 -3.71
C ARG A 114 -2.98 -8.71 -4.00
N GLY A 115 -3.19 -8.39 -5.28
CA GLY A 115 -4.08 -7.31 -5.70
C GLY A 115 -5.47 -7.84 -6.05
N ILE A 116 -6.51 -7.20 -5.52
CA ILE A 116 -7.92 -7.48 -5.81
C ILE A 116 -8.56 -6.20 -6.38
N ALA A 117 -8.93 -6.23 -7.64
CA ALA A 117 -9.69 -5.15 -8.28
C ALA A 117 -11.19 -5.38 -8.05
N ALA A 118 -11.74 -4.82 -6.98
CA ALA A 118 -13.13 -5.00 -6.59
C ALA A 118 -13.68 -3.79 -5.82
N LYS A 119 -15.00 -3.61 -5.85
CA LYS A 119 -15.67 -2.69 -4.92
C LYS A 119 -15.54 -3.22 -3.50
N ARG A 120 -15.38 -2.31 -2.53
CA ARG A 120 -15.22 -2.65 -1.10
C ARG A 120 -16.35 -3.54 -0.58
N GLU A 121 -17.58 -3.28 -1.02
CA GLU A 121 -18.79 -4.03 -0.64
C GLU A 121 -18.77 -5.49 -1.13
N THR A 122 -18.08 -5.78 -2.23
CA THR A 122 -18.04 -7.11 -2.86
C THR A 122 -16.86 -7.95 -2.38
N ALA A 123 -15.80 -7.32 -1.85
CA ALA A 123 -14.57 -8.00 -1.46
C ALA A 123 -14.69 -8.87 -0.20
N LEU A 124 -15.70 -8.64 0.64
CA LEU A 124 -15.95 -9.39 1.89
C LEU A 124 -16.22 -10.89 1.66
N LEU A 125 -16.57 -11.31 0.44
CA LEU A 125 -16.86 -12.70 0.09
C LEU A 125 -15.61 -13.51 -0.31
N SER A 126 -14.42 -12.91 -0.31
CA SER A 126 -13.21 -13.47 -0.95
C SER A 126 -11.92 -13.36 -0.13
N THR A 127 -12.03 -12.92 1.12
CA THR A 127 -10.90 -12.69 2.03
C THR A 127 -10.70 -13.89 2.96
#